data_AF-A0A0K8P1J1-F1
#
_entry.id   AF-A0A0K8P1J1-F1
#
_cell.length_a   1.000
_cell.length_b   1.000
_cell.length_c   1.000
_cell.angle_alpha   90.00
_cell.angle_beta   90.00
_cell.angle_gamma   90.00
#
_symmetry.space_group_name_H-M   'P 1'
#
loop_
_entity.id
_entity.type
_entity.pdbx_description
1 polymer ?
#
loop_
_entity_poly.entity_id
_entity_poly.type
_entity_poly.pdbx_seq_one_letter_code
_entity_poly.pdbx_strand_id
1 'polypeptide(L)'
;MATMYVNVEALNLRNSPGPVSPATFKARLPLGCAVDVTGPAQDGWLPVKTLTGTRSQAGFVKALLPPSEPTGGIELPSLREPAGEAREALVAAAVRQWERFRFGQGLEHESPFYRYVGEMWAAIGLPHDGKDRDIPWSAAAISFMVRDAAARFPSYAGFKFAAAHARYIHDAIRRAGKADAPFWGVRLHERMPEIGDLVARSREEPISFDHAKASDAFKSHTDIVVSVRPDEVLAIGGNVSHTVGITRYAKTPAGFLQPSKGVFALLVNNAS
;
A
#
# COMPACT_ATOMS: atom_id res chain seq x y z
N MET A 1 -13.34 -11.60 -19.45
CA MET A 1 -12.24 -11.75 -18.49
C MET A 1 -12.06 -10.40 -17.84
N ALA A 2 -12.07 -10.34 -16.51
CA ALA A 2 -11.89 -9.11 -15.76
C ALA A 2 -10.61 -9.21 -14.94
N THR A 3 -9.72 -8.24 -15.06
CA THR A 3 -8.51 -8.17 -14.23
C THR A 3 -8.91 -7.63 -12.86
N MET A 4 -8.58 -8.39 -11.82
CA MET A 4 -8.79 -8.04 -10.42
C MET A 4 -7.47 -8.13 -9.67
N TYR A 5 -7.45 -7.67 -8.43
CA TYR A 5 -6.26 -7.70 -7.57
C TYR A 5 -6.52 -8.49 -6.31
N VAL A 6 -5.54 -9.28 -5.86
CA VAL A 6 -5.60 -9.94 -4.55
C VAL A 6 -5.78 -8.88 -3.45
N ASN A 7 -6.79 -9.05 -2.60
CA ASN A 7 -7.23 -8.09 -1.58
C ASN A 7 -6.87 -8.52 -0.14
N VAL A 8 -6.04 -9.55 0.00
CA VAL A 8 -5.52 -10.04 1.27
C VAL A 8 -4.01 -10.20 1.19
N GLU A 9 -3.32 -10.25 2.34
CA GLU A 9 -1.85 -10.36 2.38
C GLU A 9 -1.32 -11.53 1.55
N ALA A 10 -2.02 -12.66 1.58
CA ALA A 10 -1.68 -13.83 0.79
C ALA A 10 -2.93 -14.63 0.44
N LEU A 11 -3.03 -15.06 -0.82
CA LEU A 11 -4.10 -15.89 -1.35
C LEU A 11 -3.53 -17.15 -2.00
N ASN A 12 -4.10 -18.30 -1.69
CA ASN A 12 -3.64 -19.56 -2.27
C ASN A 12 -4.28 -19.79 -3.64
N LEU A 13 -3.45 -19.90 -4.67
CA LEU A 13 -3.84 -20.41 -5.99
C LEU A 13 -3.86 -21.94 -5.95
N ARG A 14 -4.91 -22.55 -6.50
CA ARG A 14 -5.12 -23.99 -6.51
C ARG A 14 -5.36 -24.58 -7.89
N ASN A 15 -5.07 -25.86 -8.07
CA ASN A 15 -5.26 -26.56 -9.35
C ASN A 15 -6.72 -26.93 -9.64
N SER A 16 -7.58 -27.01 -8.62
CA SER A 16 -9.01 -27.33 -8.76
C SER A 16 -9.86 -26.55 -7.74
N PRO A 17 -11.16 -26.35 -7.99
CA PRO A 17 -12.12 -26.01 -6.94
C PRO A 17 -12.29 -27.23 -6.01
N GLY A 18 -12.93 -27.04 -4.86
CA GLY A 18 -13.18 -28.15 -3.91
C GLY A 18 -12.12 -28.26 -2.81
N PRO A 19 -12.12 -29.36 -2.01
CA PRO A 19 -11.67 -29.31 -0.63
C PRO A 19 -10.23 -28.79 -0.51
N VAL A 20 -10.06 -27.86 0.42
CA VAL A 20 -8.76 -27.28 0.74
C VAL A 20 -7.85 -28.40 1.25
N SER A 21 -6.84 -28.76 0.46
CA SER A 21 -5.84 -29.75 0.82
C SER A 21 -4.44 -29.31 0.34
N PRO A 22 -3.36 -29.86 0.90
CA PRO A 22 -2.02 -29.60 0.38
C PRO A 22 -1.85 -30.00 -1.10
N ALA A 23 -2.53 -31.05 -1.54
CA ALA A 23 -2.43 -31.56 -2.92
C ALA A 23 -2.98 -30.60 -3.99
N THR A 24 -3.95 -29.75 -3.62
CA THR A 24 -4.50 -28.76 -4.56
C THR A 24 -3.74 -27.44 -4.57
N PHE A 25 -2.82 -27.20 -3.63
CA PHE A 25 -2.03 -25.96 -3.58
C PHE A 25 -1.06 -25.87 -4.76
N LYS A 26 -0.99 -24.69 -5.38
CA LYS A 26 -0.11 -24.42 -6.52
C LYS A 26 0.89 -23.31 -6.24
N ALA A 27 0.40 -22.18 -5.74
CA ALA A 27 1.22 -21.01 -5.46
C ALA A 27 0.53 -20.12 -4.43
N ARG A 28 1.33 -19.25 -3.82
CA ARG A 28 0.84 -18.14 -2.99
C ARG A 28 0.89 -16.86 -3.81
N LEU A 29 -0.25 -16.18 -3.93
CA LEU A 29 -0.39 -14.90 -4.59
C LEU A 29 -0.36 -13.80 -3.52
N PRO A 30 0.57 -12.84 -3.57
CA PRO A 30 0.66 -11.77 -2.60
C PRO A 30 -0.42 -10.71 -2.82
N LEU A 31 -0.65 -9.87 -1.80
CA LEU A 31 -1.48 -8.67 -1.88
C LEU A 31 -1.13 -7.81 -3.10
N GLY A 32 -2.14 -7.35 -3.83
CA GLY A 32 -1.96 -6.53 -5.02
C GLY A 32 -1.47 -7.31 -6.26
N CYS A 33 -1.33 -8.64 -6.18
CA CYS A 33 -1.09 -9.47 -7.36
C CYS A 33 -2.30 -9.38 -8.30
N ALA A 34 -2.05 -9.08 -9.58
CA ALA A 34 -3.08 -9.04 -10.61
C ALA A 34 -3.49 -10.47 -11.03
N VAL A 35 -4.78 -10.71 -11.17
CA VAL A 35 -5.36 -11.95 -11.65
C VAL A 35 -6.48 -11.66 -12.65
N ASP A 36 -6.54 -12.43 -13.73
CA ASP A 36 -7.65 -12.37 -14.68
C ASP A 36 -8.69 -13.42 -14.30
N VAL A 37 -9.88 -12.99 -13.90
CA VAL A 37 -11.01 -13.89 -13.66
C VAL A 37 -11.53 -14.38 -15.01
N THR A 38 -11.44 -15.69 -15.23
CA THR A 38 -11.68 -16.31 -16.54
C THR A 38 -13.10 -16.88 -16.72
N GLY A 39 -13.91 -16.88 -15.67
CA GLY A 39 -15.26 -17.43 -15.69
C GLY A 39 -16.00 -17.22 -14.37
N PRO A 40 -17.28 -17.64 -14.29
CA PRO A 40 -18.08 -17.51 -13.08
C PRO A 40 -17.54 -18.37 -11.93
N ALA A 41 -17.92 -18.02 -10.71
CA ALA A 41 -17.58 -18.80 -9.53
C ALA A 41 -18.20 -20.20 -9.58
N GLN A 42 -17.44 -21.20 -9.12
CA GLN A 42 -17.84 -22.61 -9.03
C GLN A 42 -17.63 -23.04 -7.57
N ASP A 43 -18.71 -23.33 -6.84
CA ASP A 43 -18.67 -23.73 -5.42
C ASP A 43 -17.86 -22.78 -4.51
N GLY A 44 -17.99 -21.48 -4.76
CA GLY A 44 -17.27 -20.42 -4.04
C GLY A 44 -15.79 -20.30 -4.43
N TRP A 45 -15.38 -20.80 -5.60
CA TRP A 45 -14.05 -20.63 -6.19
C TRP A 45 -14.12 -19.89 -7.52
N LEU A 46 -13.23 -18.92 -7.71
CA LEU A 46 -13.09 -18.19 -8.96
C LEU A 46 -11.98 -18.82 -9.81
N PRO A 47 -12.25 -19.21 -11.06
CA PRO A 47 -11.20 -19.59 -12.00
C PRO A 47 -10.42 -18.35 -12.43
N VAL A 48 -9.09 -18.40 -12.31
CA VAL A 48 -8.19 -17.26 -12.58
C VAL A 48 -6.98 -17.66 -13.43
N LYS A 49 -6.44 -16.67 -14.14
CA LYS A 49 -5.08 -16.70 -14.71
C LYS A 49 -4.24 -15.59 -14.09
N THR A 50 -2.96 -15.83 -13.87
CA THR A 50 -2.04 -14.83 -13.30
C THR A 50 -0.61 -15.10 -13.72
N LEU A 51 0.24 -14.09 -13.59
CA LEU A 51 1.69 -14.23 -13.76
C LEU A 51 2.33 -14.35 -12.38
N THR A 52 3.10 -15.42 -12.18
CA THR A 52 3.97 -15.56 -11.00
C THR A 52 5.42 -15.56 -11.48
N GLY A 53 6.15 -14.48 -11.20
CA GLY A 53 7.42 -14.23 -11.89
C GLY A 53 7.18 -14.14 -13.40
N THR A 54 7.83 -14.99 -14.19
CA THR A 54 7.69 -15.02 -15.66
C THR A 54 6.72 -16.07 -16.18
N ARG A 55 6.09 -16.87 -15.30
CA ARG A 55 5.24 -17.99 -15.70
C ARG A 55 3.76 -17.62 -15.57
N SER A 56 3.02 -17.84 -16.66
CA SER A 56 1.56 -17.83 -16.63
C SER A 56 1.04 -19.07 -15.93
N GLN A 57 0.15 -18.87 -14.96
CA GLN A 57 -0.51 -19.92 -14.20
C GLN A 57 -2.03 -19.74 -14.28
N ALA A 58 -2.74 -20.80 -14.65
CA ALA A 58 -4.17 -20.91 -14.45
C ALA A 58 -4.48 -21.71 -13.16
N GLY A 59 -5.61 -21.43 -12.52
CA GLY A 59 -6.05 -22.16 -11.35
C GLY A 59 -7.32 -21.56 -10.76
N PHE A 60 -7.53 -21.80 -9.47
CA PHE A 60 -8.70 -21.36 -8.72
C PHE A 60 -8.27 -20.65 -7.44
N VAL A 61 -8.97 -19.58 -7.10
CA VAL A 61 -8.85 -18.89 -5.82
C VAL A 61 -10.20 -18.87 -5.12
N LYS A 62 -10.22 -18.85 -3.79
CA LYS A 62 -11.48 -18.79 -3.05
C LYS A 62 -12.14 -17.43 -3.29
N ALA A 63 -13.43 -17.37 -3.62
CA ALA A 63 -14.12 -16.10 -3.87
C ALA A 63 -14.25 -15.26 -2.59
N LEU A 64 -14.75 -15.89 -1.52
CA LEU A 64 -14.90 -15.32 -0.18
C LEU A 64 -14.05 -16.12 0.81
N LEU A 65 -13.23 -15.42 1.58
CA LEU A 65 -12.42 -15.99 2.63
C LEU A 65 -13.20 -15.96 3.95
N PRO A 66 -13.30 -17.09 4.66
CA PRO A 66 -14.02 -17.13 5.93
C PRO A 66 -13.31 -16.28 7.00
N PRO A 67 -14.04 -15.87 8.05
CA PRO A 67 -13.47 -15.25 9.24
C PRO A 67 -12.23 -15.98 9.76
N SER A 68 -11.10 -15.28 9.77
CA SER A 68 -9.81 -15.77 10.24
C SER A 68 -8.89 -14.59 10.56
N GLU A 69 -7.76 -14.84 11.23
CA GLU A 69 -6.79 -13.78 11.55
C GLU A 69 -6.31 -13.01 10.29
N PRO A 70 -6.00 -13.66 9.14
CA PRO A 70 -5.68 -12.95 7.89
C PRO A 70 -6.79 -12.04 7.35
N THR A 71 -8.05 -12.35 7.64
CA THR A 71 -9.22 -11.56 7.23
C THR A 71 -9.68 -10.58 8.31
N GLY A 72 -8.95 -10.45 9.42
CA GLY A 72 -9.38 -9.60 10.54
C GLY A 72 -10.61 -10.14 11.29
N GLY A 73 -10.90 -11.44 11.15
CA GLY A 73 -12.04 -12.09 11.82
C GLY A 73 -13.39 -11.86 11.14
N ILE A 74 -13.41 -11.35 9.91
CA ILE A 74 -14.62 -11.18 9.11
C ILE A 74 -14.54 -11.92 7.77
N GLU A 75 -15.68 -12.21 7.16
CA GLU A 75 -15.71 -12.74 5.79
C GLU A 75 -15.34 -11.63 4.80
N LEU A 76 -14.42 -11.91 3.87
CA LEU A 76 -13.93 -10.91 2.91
C LEU A 76 -13.83 -11.48 1.49
N PRO A 77 -14.12 -10.68 0.46
CA PRO A 77 -13.75 -11.02 -0.91
C PRO A 77 -12.22 -11.12 -1.01
N SER A 78 -11.74 -12.20 -1.63
CA SER A 78 -10.31 -12.43 -1.80
C SER A 78 -9.68 -11.54 -2.87
N LEU A 79 -10.50 -11.03 -3.78
CA LEU A 79 -10.14 -10.16 -4.88
C LEU A 79 -10.88 -8.82 -4.75
N ARG A 80 -10.29 -7.75 -5.27
CA ARG A 80 -10.91 -6.44 -5.44
C ARG A 80 -10.85 -6.02 -6.91
N GLU A 81 -11.84 -5.25 -7.33
CA GLU A 81 -11.78 -4.57 -8.62
C GLU A 81 -10.60 -3.57 -8.64
N PRO A 82 -10.06 -3.27 -9.83
CA PRO A 82 -9.15 -2.15 -10.01
C PRO A 82 -9.83 -0.85 -9.56
N ALA A 83 -9.08 0.03 -8.89
CA ALA A 83 -9.53 1.39 -8.61
C ALA A 83 -9.46 2.23 -9.90
N GLY A 84 -8.29 2.76 -10.21
CA GLY A 84 -8.01 3.50 -11.45
C GLY A 84 -6.54 3.35 -11.83
N GLU A 85 -6.19 3.53 -13.10
CA GLU A 85 -4.86 3.14 -13.59
C GLU A 85 -3.71 3.84 -12.84
N ALA A 86 -3.82 5.14 -12.57
CA ALA A 86 -2.84 5.88 -11.79
C ALA A 86 -2.71 5.36 -10.35
N ARG A 87 -3.83 5.06 -9.69
CA ARG A 87 -3.85 4.49 -8.33
C ARG A 87 -3.24 3.10 -8.30
N GLU A 88 -3.59 2.24 -9.26
CA GLU A 88 -3.01 0.90 -9.38
C GLU A 88 -1.51 0.94 -9.69
N ALA A 89 -1.02 1.93 -10.42
CA ALA A 89 0.40 2.09 -10.66
C ALA A 89 1.18 2.42 -9.38
N LEU A 90 0.61 3.26 -8.52
CA LEU A 90 1.19 3.57 -7.21
C LEU A 90 1.14 2.36 -6.27
N VAL A 91 0.01 1.64 -6.23
CA VAL A 91 -0.12 0.40 -5.47
C VAL A 91 0.90 -0.63 -5.96
N ALA A 92 1.05 -0.79 -7.28
CA ALA A 92 2.02 -1.70 -7.84
C ALA A 92 3.46 -1.29 -7.50
N ALA A 93 3.78 0.02 -7.45
CA ALA A 93 5.07 0.50 -6.99
C ALA A 93 5.35 0.13 -5.52
N ALA A 94 4.35 0.30 -4.65
CA ALA A 94 4.45 -0.07 -3.23
C ALA A 94 4.61 -1.59 -3.05
N VAL A 95 3.77 -2.39 -3.72
CA VAL A 95 3.81 -3.87 -3.67
C VAL A 95 5.14 -4.40 -4.22
N ARG A 96 5.68 -3.82 -5.31
CA ARG A 96 7.01 -4.17 -5.82
C ARG A 96 8.10 -4.02 -4.76
N GLN A 97 8.08 -2.95 -3.98
CA GLN A 97 9.08 -2.78 -2.91
C GLN A 97 8.85 -3.75 -1.75
N TRP A 98 7.59 -4.02 -1.38
CA TRP A 98 7.26 -5.04 -0.38
C TRP A 98 7.76 -6.43 -0.79
N GLU A 99 7.59 -6.81 -2.06
CA GLU A 99 8.15 -8.02 -2.66
C GLU A 99 9.68 -8.04 -2.65
N ARG A 100 10.34 -6.92 -3.03
CA ARG A 100 11.81 -6.78 -2.98
C ARG A 100 12.35 -6.99 -1.57
N PHE A 101 11.60 -6.58 -0.55
CA PHE A 101 11.90 -6.78 0.87
C PHE A 101 11.33 -8.10 1.43
N ARG A 102 11.09 -9.09 0.57
CA ARG A 102 10.64 -10.44 0.96
C ARG A 102 9.38 -10.40 1.83
N PHE A 103 8.41 -9.58 1.42
CA PHE A 103 7.13 -9.43 2.10
C PHE A 103 7.28 -8.96 3.55
N GLY A 104 8.24 -8.08 3.82
CA GLY A 104 8.53 -7.53 5.15
C GLY A 104 9.50 -8.35 5.99
N GLN A 105 10.11 -9.41 5.45
CA GLN A 105 11.10 -10.21 6.16
C GLN A 105 12.54 -9.70 5.97
N GLY A 106 12.80 -8.92 4.91
CA GLY A 106 14.11 -8.35 4.66
C GLY A 106 14.38 -7.12 5.51
N LEU A 107 15.45 -7.12 6.30
CA LEU A 107 15.80 -5.99 7.16
C LEU A 107 16.71 -4.99 6.44
N GLU A 108 16.48 -3.70 6.67
CA GLU A 108 17.13 -2.57 5.99
C GLU A 108 18.66 -2.65 5.95
N HIS A 109 19.31 -3.19 6.97
CA HIS A 109 20.76 -3.21 7.09
C HIS A 109 21.42 -4.48 6.53
N GLU A 110 20.61 -5.46 6.13
CA GLU A 110 21.08 -6.74 5.60
C GLU A 110 21.24 -6.70 4.08
N SER A 111 22.10 -7.56 3.54
CA SER A 111 22.21 -7.74 2.09
C SER A 111 21.06 -8.61 1.57
N PRO A 112 20.44 -8.27 0.42
CA PRO A 112 20.75 -7.15 -0.46
C PRO A 112 20.02 -5.83 -0.13
N PHE A 113 19.14 -5.82 0.88
CA PHE A 113 18.16 -4.77 1.14
C PHE A 113 18.74 -3.38 1.39
N TYR A 114 19.90 -3.28 2.04
CA TYR A 114 20.52 -1.97 2.30
C TYR A 114 20.82 -1.20 1.00
N ARG A 115 21.14 -1.91 -0.09
CA ARG A 115 21.33 -1.30 -1.41
C ARG A 115 20.03 -0.76 -1.98
N TYR A 116 18.91 -1.44 -1.75
CA TYR A 116 17.59 -0.99 -2.19
C TYR A 116 17.16 0.28 -1.43
N VAL A 117 17.47 0.37 -0.12
CA VAL A 117 17.31 1.62 0.63
C VAL A 117 18.21 2.72 0.04
N GLY A 118 19.44 2.38 -0.35
CA GLY A 118 20.34 3.31 -1.05
C GLY A 118 19.77 3.87 -2.36
N GLU A 119 19.10 3.04 -3.16
CA GLU A 119 18.37 3.50 -4.36
C GLU A 119 17.27 4.52 -4.02
N MET A 120 16.55 4.30 -2.91
CA MET A 120 15.47 5.19 -2.47
C MET A 120 16.01 6.55 -2.02
N TRP A 121 17.13 6.59 -1.31
CA TRP A 121 17.81 7.82 -0.94
C TRP A 121 18.40 8.55 -2.14
N ALA A 122 19.06 7.82 -3.04
CA ALA A 122 19.64 8.38 -4.26
C ALA A 122 18.58 9.04 -5.15
N ALA A 123 17.37 8.50 -5.19
CA ALA A 123 16.26 9.10 -5.95
C ALA A 123 15.86 10.50 -5.45
N ILE A 124 16.15 10.85 -4.20
CA ILE A 124 15.95 12.20 -3.65
C ILE A 124 17.28 12.95 -3.44
N GLY A 125 18.37 12.47 -4.04
CA GLY A 125 19.68 13.13 -4.07
C GLY A 125 20.47 13.03 -2.78
N LEU A 126 20.18 12.04 -1.91
CA LEU A 126 20.87 11.86 -0.64
C LEU A 126 21.78 10.62 -0.65
N PRO A 127 22.99 10.68 -0.09
CA PRO A 127 23.99 9.61 -0.15
C PRO A 127 23.91 8.66 1.06
N HIS A 128 22.70 8.22 1.42
CA HIS A 128 22.47 7.28 2.52
C HIS A 128 22.11 5.89 1.98
N ASP A 129 22.21 4.87 2.84
CA ASP A 129 21.71 3.53 2.57
C ASP A 129 21.01 2.91 3.79
N GLY A 130 20.71 1.62 3.76
CA GLY A 130 20.03 0.95 4.87
C GLY A 130 20.90 0.69 6.11
N LYS A 131 22.18 1.04 6.09
CA LYS A 131 23.10 0.94 7.23
C LYS A 131 23.15 2.22 8.06
N ASP A 132 22.66 3.35 7.55
CA ASP A 132 22.46 4.60 8.29
C ASP A 132 21.24 4.49 9.23
N ARG A 133 21.30 3.58 10.22
CA ARG A 133 20.13 3.14 11.00
C ARG A 133 19.50 4.23 11.89
N ASP A 134 20.21 5.30 12.16
CA ASP A 134 19.71 6.46 12.91
C ASP A 134 18.93 7.45 12.02
N ILE A 135 18.95 7.24 10.70
CA ILE A 135 18.28 8.09 9.71
C ILE A 135 17.10 7.33 9.12
N PRO A 136 15.86 7.65 9.52
CA PRO A 136 14.71 6.92 9.02
C PRO A 136 14.45 7.19 7.53
N TRP A 137 14.40 6.13 6.73
CA TRP A 137 14.23 6.19 5.28
C TRP A 137 12.78 6.08 4.80
N SER A 138 11.79 6.04 5.70
CA SER A 138 10.38 5.88 5.33
C SER A 138 9.90 6.94 4.33
N ALA A 139 10.34 8.19 4.48
CA ALA A 139 9.94 9.27 3.56
C ALA A 139 10.61 9.17 2.18
N ALA A 140 11.87 8.71 2.14
CA ALA A 140 12.57 8.39 0.90
C ALA A 140 11.89 7.22 0.17
N ALA A 141 11.43 6.20 0.91
CA ALA A 141 10.70 5.07 0.35
C ALA A 141 9.40 5.50 -0.35
N ILE A 142 8.58 6.31 0.32
CA ILE A 142 7.33 6.83 -0.26
C ILE A 142 7.64 7.69 -1.49
N SER A 143 8.63 8.58 -1.38
CA SER A 143 9.11 9.38 -2.51
C SER A 143 9.55 8.52 -3.70
N PHE A 144 10.24 7.41 -3.46
CA PHE A 144 10.67 6.46 -4.48
C PHE A 144 9.49 5.74 -5.14
N MET A 145 8.53 5.25 -4.33
CA MET A 145 7.32 4.57 -4.83
C MET A 145 6.45 5.51 -5.68
N VAL A 146 6.27 6.77 -5.23
CA VAL A 146 5.53 7.79 -6.00
C VAL A 146 6.28 8.14 -7.29
N ARG A 147 7.62 8.20 -7.26
CA ARG A 147 8.43 8.46 -8.46
C ARG A 147 8.34 7.33 -9.49
N ASP A 148 8.34 6.08 -9.03
CA ASP A 148 8.15 4.90 -9.89
C ASP A 148 6.75 4.93 -10.55
N ALA A 149 5.72 5.31 -9.80
CA ALA A 149 4.39 5.57 -10.38
C ALA A 149 4.41 6.74 -11.39
N ALA A 150 5.14 7.82 -11.08
CA ALA A 150 5.25 9.01 -11.93
C ALA A 150 5.91 8.73 -13.28
N ALA A 151 6.78 7.70 -13.37
CA ALA A 151 7.36 7.25 -14.63
C ALA A 151 6.30 6.74 -15.63
N ARG A 152 5.14 6.30 -15.14
CA ARG A 152 4.00 5.86 -15.97
C ARG A 152 2.86 6.87 -15.99
N PHE A 153 2.62 7.58 -14.89
CA PHE A 153 1.54 8.55 -14.72
C PHE A 153 2.10 9.90 -14.30
N PRO A 154 2.37 10.81 -15.26
CA PRO A 154 2.96 12.13 -14.98
C PRO A 154 2.16 13.00 -14.00
N SER A 155 0.88 12.68 -13.73
CA SER A 155 0.06 13.33 -12.70
C SER A 155 0.70 13.26 -11.30
N TYR A 156 1.54 12.25 -11.01
CA TYR A 156 2.33 12.19 -9.77
C TYR A 156 3.55 13.11 -9.72
N ALA A 157 3.95 13.75 -10.83
CA ALA A 157 5.13 14.62 -10.87
C ALA A 157 5.00 15.86 -9.97
N GLY A 158 3.76 16.27 -9.65
CA GLY A 158 3.49 17.37 -8.71
C GLY A 158 3.72 17.03 -7.23
N PHE A 159 4.17 15.81 -6.91
CA PHE A 159 4.43 15.36 -5.54
C PHE A 159 5.66 16.07 -4.94
N LYS A 160 5.56 16.49 -3.68
CA LYS A 160 6.67 17.10 -2.94
C LYS A 160 7.66 16.03 -2.45
N PHE A 161 8.54 15.55 -3.33
CA PHE A 161 9.59 14.59 -2.94
C PHE A 161 10.49 15.16 -1.84
N ALA A 162 10.65 14.40 -0.75
CA ALA A 162 11.40 14.85 0.42
C ALA A 162 11.87 13.69 1.31
N ALA A 163 12.94 13.94 2.06
CA ALA A 163 13.46 13.05 3.10
C ALA A 163 12.63 13.06 4.40
N ALA A 164 11.57 13.89 4.48
CA ALA A 164 10.72 14.00 5.66
C ALA A 164 9.24 14.01 5.27
N HIS A 165 8.45 13.16 5.93
CA HIS A 165 7.00 13.03 5.75
C HIS A 165 6.26 14.37 5.89
N ALA A 166 6.67 15.17 6.88
CA ALA A 166 6.06 16.45 7.16
C ALA A 166 6.03 17.41 5.95
N ARG A 167 7.03 17.35 5.06
CA ARG A 167 7.11 18.23 3.89
C ARG A 167 5.99 17.98 2.89
N TYR A 168 5.73 16.71 2.52
CA TYR A 168 4.63 16.40 1.60
C TYR A 168 3.27 16.29 2.26
N ILE A 169 3.18 15.97 3.56
CA ILE A 169 1.92 16.11 4.29
C ILE A 169 1.47 17.57 4.29
N HIS A 170 2.38 18.49 4.65
CA HIS A 170 2.10 19.92 4.64
C HIS A 170 1.72 20.41 3.23
N ASP A 171 2.52 20.05 2.21
CA ASP A 171 2.23 20.42 0.82
C ASP A 171 0.84 19.95 0.37
N ALA A 172 0.50 18.67 0.61
CA ALA A 172 -0.79 18.10 0.26
C ALA A 172 -1.96 18.81 0.96
N ILE A 173 -1.80 19.22 2.22
CA ILE A 173 -2.82 20.00 2.95
C ILE A 173 -2.95 21.41 2.36
N ARG A 174 -1.83 22.08 2.06
CA ARG A 174 -1.84 23.46 1.54
C ARG A 174 -2.34 23.55 0.11
N ARG A 175 -2.15 22.49 -0.68
CA ARG A 175 -2.57 22.40 -2.09
C ARG A 175 -3.82 21.53 -2.28
N ALA A 176 -4.55 21.21 -1.21
CA ALA A 176 -5.83 20.51 -1.30
C ALA A 176 -6.79 21.26 -2.24
N GLY A 177 -7.39 20.53 -3.19
CA GLY A 177 -8.27 21.09 -4.22
C GLY A 177 -7.57 21.70 -5.44
N LYS A 178 -6.22 21.67 -5.50
CA LYS A 178 -5.46 22.08 -6.69
C LYS A 178 -5.31 20.90 -7.65
N ALA A 179 -5.61 21.14 -8.93
CA ALA A 179 -5.60 20.08 -9.95
C ALA A 179 -4.21 19.48 -10.22
N ASP A 180 -3.15 20.26 -10.00
CA ASP A 180 -1.74 19.86 -10.18
C ASP A 180 -1.13 19.20 -8.93
N ALA A 181 -1.91 19.06 -7.85
CA ALA A 181 -1.49 18.34 -6.65
C ALA A 181 -1.96 16.88 -6.74
N PRO A 182 -1.04 15.89 -6.75
CA PRO A 182 -1.42 14.48 -6.84
C PRO A 182 -2.09 13.96 -5.57
N PHE A 183 -1.92 14.66 -4.44
CA PHE A 183 -2.60 14.33 -3.19
C PHE A 183 -3.18 15.57 -2.54
N TRP A 184 -4.37 15.40 -1.97
CA TRP A 184 -5.05 16.42 -1.16
C TRP A 184 -5.13 15.97 0.28
N GLY A 185 -4.52 16.73 1.18
CA GLY A 185 -4.59 16.48 2.62
C GLY A 185 -5.93 16.92 3.18
N VAL A 186 -6.67 15.98 3.76
CA VAL A 186 -7.99 16.19 4.37
C VAL A 186 -8.03 15.63 5.80
N ARG A 187 -8.98 16.11 6.59
CA ARG A 187 -9.29 15.57 7.93
C ARG A 187 -9.94 14.19 7.78
N LEU A 188 -9.79 13.36 8.82
CA LEU A 188 -10.22 11.97 8.79
C LEU A 188 -11.73 11.76 8.56
N HIS A 189 -12.57 12.74 8.89
CA HIS A 189 -14.03 12.67 8.70
C HIS A 189 -14.51 13.28 7.38
N GLU A 190 -13.62 13.88 6.57
CA GLU A 190 -14.00 14.52 5.31
C GLU A 190 -14.09 13.52 4.16
N ARG A 191 -13.24 12.48 4.17
CA ARG A 191 -13.19 11.44 3.13
C ARG A 191 -12.89 10.08 3.74
N MET A 192 -13.56 9.05 3.21
CA MET A 192 -13.21 7.66 3.49
C MET A 192 -11.93 7.29 2.73
N PRO A 193 -11.07 6.41 3.29
CA PRO A 193 -9.85 5.99 2.62
C PRO A 193 -10.15 5.11 1.41
N GLU A 194 -9.43 5.36 0.33
CA GLU A 194 -9.51 4.61 -0.92
C GLU A 194 -8.15 4.03 -1.30
N ILE A 195 -8.15 3.09 -2.25
CA ILE A 195 -6.91 2.51 -2.80
C ILE A 195 -6.04 3.62 -3.39
N GLY A 196 -4.76 3.63 -3.04
CA GLY A 196 -3.77 4.60 -3.50
C GLY A 196 -3.68 5.88 -2.67
N ASP A 197 -4.54 6.08 -1.66
CA ASP A 197 -4.39 7.19 -0.70
C ASP A 197 -3.18 6.98 0.22
N LEU A 198 -2.72 8.04 0.89
CA LEU A 198 -1.70 7.95 1.94
C LEU A 198 -2.31 8.22 3.32
N VAL A 199 -2.05 7.36 4.28
CA VAL A 199 -2.45 7.57 5.68
C VAL A 199 -1.33 8.28 6.42
N ALA A 200 -1.59 9.46 7.01
CA ALA A 200 -0.61 10.18 7.81
C ALA A 200 -0.81 9.96 9.31
N ARG A 201 0.26 9.60 10.00
CA ARG A 201 0.29 9.44 11.46
C ARG A 201 1.50 10.12 12.09
N SER A 202 1.38 10.50 13.36
CA SER A 202 2.52 10.92 14.17
C SER A 202 3.48 9.74 14.41
N ARG A 203 4.75 10.07 14.63
CA ARG A 203 5.79 9.07 14.96
C ARG A 203 6.16 9.06 16.44
N GLU A 204 6.28 10.23 17.05
CA GLU A 204 6.71 10.40 18.45
C GLU A 204 5.63 11.15 19.21
N GLU A 205 5.56 12.46 19.02
CA GLU A 205 4.56 13.31 19.64
C GLU A 205 3.27 13.37 18.81
N PRO A 206 2.08 13.43 19.45
CA PRO A 206 0.82 13.64 18.74
C PRO A 206 0.85 14.88 17.84
N ILE A 207 0.44 14.72 16.59
CA ILE A 207 0.31 15.82 15.61
C ILE A 207 -1.16 15.91 15.21
N SER A 208 -1.67 17.15 15.14
CA SER A 208 -3.00 17.41 14.60
C SER A 208 -2.91 17.85 13.14
N PHE A 209 -4.03 17.72 12.42
CA PHE A 209 -4.15 18.28 11.07
C PHE A 209 -3.80 19.78 11.03
N ASP A 210 -4.25 20.55 12.02
CA ASP A 210 -4.00 21.99 12.08
C ASP A 210 -2.52 22.33 12.32
N HIS A 211 -1.82 21.53 13.13
CA HIS A 211 -0.37 21.63 13.26
C HIS A 211 0.30 21.38 11.90
N ALA A 212 -0.03 20.25 11.26
CA ALA A 212 0.55 19.88 9.97
C ALA A 212 0.22 20.89 8.85
N LYS A 213 -0.91 21.61 8.96
CA LYS A 213 -1.27 22.72 8.08
C LYS A 213 -0.42 23.96 8.31
N ALA A 214 -0.02 24.23 9.55
CA ALA A 214 0.72 25.43 9.94
C ALA A 214 2.24 25.28 9.81
N SER A 215 2.76 24.07 9.96
CA SER A 215 4.20 23.76 9.96
C SER A 215 4.48 22.52 9.14
N ASP A 216 5.68 22.44 8.55
CA ASP A 216 6.23 21.26 7.89
C ASP A 216 7.45 20.68 8.65
N ALA A 217 7.61 21.08 9.91
CA ALA A 217 8.68 20.67 10.81
C ALA A 217 8.12 19.84 11.97
N PHE A 218 7.78 18.57 11.69
CA PHE A 218 7.27 17.62 12.68
C PHE A 218 7.65 16.18 12.34
N LYS A 219 7.59 15.28 13.33
CA LYS A 219 7.92 13.87 13.16
C LYS A 219 6.67 13.04 12.88
N SER A 220 6.61 12.50 11.68
CA SER A 220 5.44 11.78 11.15
C SER A 220 5.85 10.62 10.26
N HIS A 221 4.85 9.85 9.83
CA HIS A 221 4.97 8.72 8.94
C HIS A 221 3.75 8.65 8.03
N THR A 222 3.94 8.18 6.80
CA THR A 222 2.86 7.83 5.88
C THR A 222 3.05 6.45 5.26
N ASP A 223 1.94 5.76 5.02
CA ASP A 223 1.87 4.51 4.26
C ASP A 223 0.84 4.63 3.12
N ILE A 224 1.04 3.92 2.01
CA ILE A 224 0.15 3.90 0.83
C ILE A 224 -0.92 2.83 1.01
N VAL A 225 -2.20 3.18 0.94
CA VAL A 225 -3.33 2.26 1.03
C VAL A 225 -3.37 1.33 -0.19
N VAL A 226 -3.35 0.02 0.05
CA VAL A 226 -3.33 -1.02 -1.01
C VAL A 226 -4.52 -1.99 -0.92
N SER A 227 -5.24 -1.98 0.20
CA SER A 227 -6.49 -2.70 0.40
C SER A 227 -7.41 -1.91 1.33
N VAL A 228 -8.70 -1.87 1.00
CA VAL A 228 -9.74 -1.29 1.85
C VAL A 228 -10.71 -2.41 2.23
N ARG A 229 -10.80 -2.70 3.52
CA ARG A 229 -11.70 -3.69 4.13
C ARG A 229 -12.82 -2.96 4.87
N PRO A 230 -13.89 -3.62 5.34
CA PRO A 230 -14.97 -2.97 6.07
C PRO A 230 -14.52 -2.21 7.33
N ASP A 231 -13.60 -2.78 8.10
CA ASP A 231 -13.18 -2.34 9.43
C ASP A 231 -11.75 -1.78 9.48
N GLU A 232 -10.95 -1.99 8.44
CA GLU A 232 -9.57 -1.50 8.36
C GLU A 232 -9.15 -1.18 6.91
N VAL A 233 -7.98 -0.55 6.78
CA VAL A 233 -7.21 -0.55 5.54
C VAL A 233 -5.85 -1.18 5.77
N LEU A 234 -5.33 -1.87 4.74
CA LEU A 234 -3.93 -2.28 4.68
C LEU A 234 -3.17 -1.24 3.89
N ALA A 235 -2.05 -0.78 4.42
CA ALA A 235 -1.19 0.17 3.76
C ALA A 235 0.28 -0.28 3.81
N ILE A 236 1.06 0.04 2.77
CA ILE A 236 2.47 -0.31 2.66
C ILE A 236 3.33 0.94 2.80
N GLY A 237 4.40 0.85 3.59
CA GLY A 237 5.42 1.89 3.67
C GLY A 237 6.81 1.33 3.98
N GLY A 238 7.83 2.17 3.79
CA GLY A 238 9.22 1.86 4.12
C GLY A 238 9.56 2.15 5.59
N ASN A 239 10.65 1.56 6.08
CA ASN A 239 11.10 1.62 7.48
C ASN A 239 10.00 1.30 8.51
N VAL A 240 9.01 0.48 8.13
CA VAL A 240 8.03 -0.10 9.05
C VAL A 240 8.70 -1.30 9.68
N SER A 241 9.08 -1.22 10.95
CA SER A 241 9.89 -2.25 11.63
C SER A 241 11.17 -2.60 10.87
N HIS A 242 11.89 -1.59 10.37
CA HIS A 242 13.15 -1.74 9.61
C HIS A 242 13.01 -2.47 8.26
N THR A 243 11.83 -2.49 7.66
CA THR A 243 11.58 -3.11 6.35
C THR A 243 10.60 -2.29 5.50
N VAL A 244 10.27 -2.74 4.28
CA VAL A 244 9.02 -2.36 3.61
C VAL A 244 7.94 -3.30 4.12
N GLY A 245 6.94 -2.78 4.83
CA GLY A 245 5.98 -3.59 5.58
C GLY A 245 4.54 -3.11 5.43
N ILE A 246 3.61 -3.94 5.90
CA ILE A 246 2.18 -3.62 5.96
C ILE A 246 1.84 -3.03 7.34
N THR A 247 1.13 -1.91 7.33
CA THR A 247 0.48 -1.33 8.50
C THR A 247 -1.04 -1.47 8.35
N ARG A 248 -1.70 -1.82 9.46
CA ARG A 248 -3.17 -1.92 9.58
C ARG A 248 -3.73 -0.69 10.28
N TYR A 249 -4.63 0.01 9.60
CA TYR A 249 -5.29 1.21 10.11
C TYR A 249 -6.78 0.96 10.26
N ALA A 250 -7.29 1.06 11.49
CA ALA A 250 -8.69 0.83 11.79
C ALA A 250 -9.59 1.91 11.19
N LYS A 251 -10.82 1.53 10.84
CA LYS A 251 -11.89 2.40 10.39
C LYS A 251 -13.03 2.43 11.38
N THR A 252 -13.72 3.56 11.44
CA THR A 252 -14.98 3.72 12.15
C THR A 252 -16.07 2.89 11.48
N PRO A 253 -17.18 2.57 12.16
CA PRO A 253 -18.34 1.92 11.54
C PRO A 253 -18.91 2.70 10.34
N ALA A 254 -18.70 4.02 10.30
CA ALA A 254 -19.08 4.89 9.19
C ALA A 254 -18.09 4.86 8.00
N GLY A 255 -17.01 4.07 8.08
CA GLY A 255 -16.05 3.85 7.00
C GLY A 255 -14.87 4.83 6.96
N PHE A 256 -14.82 5.84 7.84
CA PHE A 256 -13.69 6.78 7.96
C PHE A 256 -12.52 6.17 8.75
N LEU A 257 -11.30 6.64 8.54
CA LEU A 257 -10.15 6.24 9.36
C LEU A 257 -10.37 6.64 10.83
N GLN A 258 -10.05 5.74 11.76
CA GLN A 258 -10.05 6.07 13.19
C GLN A 258 -8.83 6.92 13.55
N PRO A 259 -8.97 7.92 14.44
CA PRO A 259 -7.84 8.69 14.98
C PRO A 259 -7.08 7.88 16.06
N SER A 260 -6.67 6.66 15.72
CA SER A 260 -5.89 5.78 16.60
C SER A 260 -4.46 5.65 16.10
N LYS A 261 -3.52 5.26 16.98
CA LYS A 261 -2.09 5.12 16.66
C LYS A 261 -1.47 6.38 16.02
N GLY A 262 -1.96 7.56 16.43
CA GLY A 262 -1.46 8.85 15.95
C GLY A 262 -1.94 9.25 14.55
N VAL A 263 -2.87 8.52 13.93
CA VAL A 263 -3.45 8.91 12.63
C VAL A 263 -4.16 10.25 12.76
N PHE A 264 -3.83 11.20 11.88
CA PHE A 264 -4.35 12.57 11.98
C PHE A 264 -4.79 13.19 10.65
N ALA A 265 -4.37 12.64 9.51
CA ALA A 265 -4.80 13.11 8.19
C ALA A 265 -4.85 11.97 7.17
N LEU A 266 -5.70 12.14 6.15
CA LEU A 266 -5.73 11.33 4.94
C LEU A 266 -5.24 12.20 3.79
N LEU A 267 -4.32 11.68 2.98
CA LEU A 267 -3.84 12.32 1.77
C LEU A 267 -4.52 11.61 0.60
N VAL A 268 -5.64 12.17 0.16
CA VAL A 268 -6.51 11.61 -0.89
C VAL A 268 -5.79 11.68 -2.23
N ASN A 269 -5.67 10.55 -2.91
CA ASN A 269 -5.05 10.47 -4.21
C ASN A 269 -5.96 11.10 -5.29
N ASN A 270 -5.46 12.18 -5.86
CA ASN A 270 -6.09 12.97 -6.92
C ASN A 270 -5.41 12.75 -8.29
N ALA A 271 -4.44 11.84 -8.38
CA ALA A 271 -3.84 11.50 -9.66
C ALA A 271 -4.85 10.72 -10.52
N SER A 272 -5.10 11.25 -11.72
CA SER A 272 -5.82 10.60 -12.82
C SER A 272 -4.85 9.99 -13.83
#